data_AF-A0A497GDA6-F1
#
_entry.id   AF-A0A497GDA6-F1
#
_cell.length_a   1.000
_cell.length_b   1.000
_cell.length_c   1.000
_cell.angle_alpha   90.00
_cell.angle_beta   90.00
_cell.angle_gamma   90.00
#
_symmetry.space_group_name_H-M   'P 1'
#
loop_
_entity.id
_entity.type
_entity.pdbx_description
1 polymer ?
#
loop_
_entity_poly.entity_id
_entity_poly.type
_entity_poly.pdbx_seq_one_letter_code
_entity_poly.pdbx_strand_id
1 'polypeptide(L)'
;MISWSRAFLLALKVVVYSILWVIVGTALIVVGTIFAGVPLAPQGIWGAYPPPITGVKALVGLVLVILGLFILAFGTLASIIKVAVDEAARIMYRPHY
;
A
#
# COMPACT_ATOMS: atom_id res chain seq x y z
N MET A 1 -14.82 26.90 11.88
CA MET A 1 -14.07 25.70 12.35
C MET A 1 -14.74 24.47 11.77
N ILE A 2 -13.97 23.49 11.29
CA ILE A 2 -14.53 22.26 10.72
C ILE A 2 -15.27 21.52 11.84
N SER A 3 -16.49 21.03 11.55
CA SER A 3 -17.24 20.25 12.53
C SER A 3 -16.55 18.91 12.79
N TRP A 4 -16.55 18.47 14.05
CA TRP A 4 -15.94 17.19 14.46
C TRP A 4 -16.45 15.98 13.65
N SER A 5 -17.75 15.96 13.34
CA SER A 5 -18.35 14.92 12.49
C SER A 5 -17.71 14.87 11.09
N ARG A 6 -17.40 16.03 10.50
CA ARG A 6 -16.79 16.10 9.17
C ARG A 6 -15.33 15.71 9.18
N ALA A 7 -14.58 16.13 10.20
CA ALA A 7 -13.19 15.69 10.39
C ALA A 7 -13.11 14.15 10.52
N PHE A 8 -14.04 13.53 11.25
CA PHE A 8 -14.13 12.08 11.37
C PHE A 8 -14.39 11.39 10.03
N LEU A 9 -15.33 11.90 9.22
CA LEU A 9 -15.60 11.34 7.89
C LEU A 9 -14.40 11.45 6.93
N LEU A 10 -13.62 12.53 7.03
CA LEU A 10 -12.40 12.69 6.24
C LEU A 10 -11.32 11.69 6.68
N ALA A 11 -11.14 11.50 8.00
CA ALA A 11 -10.24 10.48 8.52
C ALA A 11 -10.65 9.07 8.10
N LEU A 12 -11.95 8.75 8.13
CA LEU A 12 -12.46 7.46 7.67
C LEU A 12 -12.13 7.21 6.19
N LYS A 13 -12.24 8.23 5.33
CA LYS A 13 -11.83 8.10 3.91
C LYS A 13 -10.35 7.78 3.79
N VAL A 14 -9.49 8.49 4.53
CA VAL A 14 -8.04 8.23 4.54
C VAL A 14 -7.76 6.77 4.96
N VAL A 15 -8.46 6.27 5.99
CA VAL A 15 -8.32 4.88 6.45
C VAL A 15 -8.71 3.89 5.35
N VAL A 16 -9.85 4.10 4.70
CA VAL A 16 -10.31 3.23 3.60
C VAL A 16 -9.30 3.20 2.45
N TYR A 17 -8.78 4.35 2.02
CA TYR A 17 -7.74 4.39 0.98
C TYR A 17 -6.43 3.77 1.44
N SER A 18 -6.05 3.95 2.71
CA SER A 18 -4.86 3.32 3.30
C SER A 18 -4.95 1.80 3.28
N ILE A 19 -6.14 1.23 3.53
CA ILE A 19 -6.37 -0.22 3.41
C ILE A 19 -6.11 -0.70 1.98
N LEU A 20 -6.54 0.05 0.96
CA LEU A 20 -6.27 -0.31 -0.43
C LEU A 20 -4.76 -0.34 -0.73
N TRP A 21 -4.00 0.65 -0.24
CA TRP A 21 -2.54 0.65 -0.39
C TRP A 21 -1.87 -0.51 0.35
N VAL A 22 -2.37 -0.86 1.54
CA VAL A 22 -1.91 -2.04 2.28
C VAL A 22 -2.11 -3.32 1.47
N ILE A 23 -3.29 -3.50 0.87
CA ILE A 23 -3.59 -4.66 0.02
C ILE A 23 -2.65 -4.70 -1.18
N VAL A 24 -2.54 -3.60 -1.92
CA VAL A 24 -1.72 -3.53 -3.14
C VAL A 24 -0.24 -3.73 -2.82
N GLY A 25 0.29 -3.03 -1.83
CA GLY A 25 1.70 -3.14 -1.43
C GLY A 25 2.05 -4.53 -0.91
N THR A 26 1.17 -5.13 -0.08
CA THR A 26 1.37 -6.49 0.44
C THR A 26 1.32 -7.53 -0.69
N ALA A 27 0.37 -7.41 -1.62
CA ALA A 27 0.28 -8.30 -2.77
C ALA A 27 1.57 -8.26 -3.60
N LEU A 28 2.14 -7.06 -3.81
CA LEU A 28 3.37 -6.88 -4.58
C LEU A 28 4.59 -7.49 -3.86
N ILE A 29 4.65 -7.37 -2.53
CA ILE A 29 5.68 -8.03 -1.70
C ILE A 29 5.55 -9.56 -1.78
N VAL A 30 4.33 -10.09 -1.67
CA VAL A 30 4.05 -11.53 -1.78
C VAL A 30 4.45 -12.06 -3.15
N VAL A 31 4.08 -11.36 -4.23
CA VAL A 31 4.49 -11.77 -5.58
C VAL A 31 6.02 -11.70 -5.74
N GLY A 32 6.65 -10.64 -5.25
CA GLY A 32 8.11 -10.49 -5.31
C GLY A 32 8.86 -11.58 -4.56
N THR A 33 8.38 -11.96 -3.37
CA THR A 33 8.97 -13.04 -2.55
C THR A 33 8.79 -14.41 -3.21
N ILE A 34 7.61 -14.72 -3.75
CA ILE A 34 7.38 -15.94 -4.53
C ILE A 34 8.32 -16.02 -5.73
N PHE A 35 8.46 -14.91 -6.48
CA PHE A 35 9.36 -14.86 -7.65
C PHE A 35 10.84 -15.02 -7.29
N ALA A 36 11.26 -14.48 -6.14
CA ALA A 36 12.61 -14.67 -5.61
C ALA A 36 12.88 -16.13 -5.17
N GLY A 37 11.88 -17.01 -5.20
CA GLY A 37 11.98 -18.37 -4.67
C GLY A 37 11.98 -18.41 -3.16
N VAL A 38 11.57 -17.31 -2.50
CA VAL A 38 11.40 -17.27 -1.06
C VAL A 38 10.10 -17.99 -0.72
N PRO A 39 10.18 -19.03 0.10
CA PRO A 39 9.02 -19.81 0.46
C PRO A 39 8.22 -19.13 1.56
N LEU A 40 6.93 -18.93 1.28
CA LEU A 40 6.01 -18.21 2.17
C LEU A 40 5.25 -19.11 3.16
N ALA A 41 5.42 -20.42 3.05
CA ALA A 41 4.85 -21.41 3.96
C ALA A 41 5.98 -22.27 4.56
N PRO A 42 5.78 -22.91 5.73
CA PRO A 42 6.70 -23.91 6.23
C PRO A 42 6.72 -25.09 5.26
N GLN A 43 7.72 -25.10 4.39
CA GLN A 43 7.89 -26.03 3.27
C GLN A 43 8.07 -27.49 3.71
N GLY A 44 8.24 -27.74 5.00
CA GLY A 44 8.29 -29.07 5.58
C GLY A 44 6.94 -29.82 5.56
N ILE A 45 5.81 -29.15 5.28
CA ILE A 45 4.48 -29.79 5.35
C ILE A 45 4.03 -30.39 4.00
N TRP A 46 4.55 -29.93 2.85
CA TRP A 46 3.99 -30.26 1.53
C TRP A 46 4.96 -30.87 0.51
N GLY A 47 6.21 -31.18 0.90
CA GLY A 47 7.18 -31.83 0.00
C GLY A 47 7.56 -31.01 -1.25
N ALA A 48 7.26 -29.71 -1.25
CA ALA A 48 7.56 -28.82 -2.36
C ALA A 48 9.05 -28.46 -2.34
N TYR A 49 9.76 -28.79 -3.41
CA TYR A 49 11.15 -28.35 -3.60
C TYR A 49 11.16 -26.86 -3.96
N PRO A 50 11.96 -26.02 -3.28
CA PRO A 50 12.11 -24.63 -3.67
C PRO A 50 12.68 -24.58 -5.10
N PRO A 51 12.07 -23.81 -6.02
CA PRO A 51 12.61 -23.66 -7.34
C PRO A 51 14.01 -23.04 -7.27
N PRO A 52 14.94 -23.41 -8.18
CA PRO A 52 16.28 -22.86 -8.17
C PRO A 52 16.25 -21.34 -8.32
N ILE A 53 16.86 -20.65 -7.35
CA ILE A 53 17.01 -19.20 -7.34
C ILE A 53 18.10 -18.86 -8.37
N THR A 54 17.70 -18.16 -9.43
CA THR A 54 18.64 -17.55 -10.38
C THR A 54 18.88 -16.10 -9.98
N GLY A 55 20.05 -15.54 -10.30
CA GLY A 55 20.36 -14.13 -10.01
C GLY A 55 19.32 -13.16 -10.57
N VAL A 56 18.76 -13.47 -11.74
CA VAL A 56 17.70 -12.66 -12.37
C VAL A 56 16.39 -12.73 -11.57
N LYS A 57 15.97 -13.93 -11.13
CA LYS A 57 14.76 -14.10 -10.31
C LYS A 57 14.87 -13.38 -8.96
N ALA A 58 16.04 -13.47 -8.32
CA ALA A 58 16.32 -12.76 -7.07
C ALA A 58 16.24 -11.24 -7.26
N LEU A 59 16.83 -10.71 -8.34
CA LEU A 59 16.80 -9.28 -8.65
C LEU A 59 15.37 -8.79 -8.91
N VAL A 60 14.61 -9.50 -9.74
CA VAL A 60 13.22 -9.14 -10.05
C VAL A 60 12.35 -9.17 -8.79
N GLY A 61 12.49 -10.23 -7.99
CA GLY A 61 11.76 -10.34 -6.72
C GLY A 61 12.12 -9.22 -5.73
N LEU A 62 13.40 -8.86 -5.62
CA LEU A 62 13.86 -7.76 -4.78
C LEU A 62 13.25 -6.42 -5.21
N VAL A 63 13.25 -6.12 -6.51
CA VAL A 63 12.66 -4.89 -7.06
C VAL A 63 11.16 -4.82 -6.73
N LEU A 64 10.43 -5.92 -6.91
CA LEU A 64 9.00 -5.99 -6.58
C LEU A 64 8.75 -5.75 -5.07
N VAL A 65 9.56 -6.35 -4.19
CA VAL A 65 9.45 -6.11 -2.75
C VAL A 65 9.71 -4.64 -2.41
N ILE A 66 10.74 -4.03 -2.99
CA ILE A 66 11.07 -2.61 -2.77
C ILE A 66 9.91 -1.72 -3.23
N LEU A 67 9.34 -1.98 -4.40
CA LEU A 67 8.18 -1.25 -4.91
C LEU A 67 6.96 -1.41 -4.00
N GLY A 68 6.70 -2.62 -3.50
CA GLY A 68 5.63 -2.88 -2.55
C GLY A 68 5.82 -2.11 -1.25
N LEU A 69 7.03 -2.07 -0.69
CA LEU A 69 7.35 -1.26 0.49
C LEU A 69 7.18 0.24 0.24
N PHE A 70 7.56 0.72 -0.94
CA PHE A 70 7.31 2.10 -1.36
C PHE A 70 5.81 2.41 -1.37
N ILE A 71 4.99 1.53 -1.94
CA ILE A 71 3.53 1.71 -1.97
C ILE A 71 2.96 1.75 -0.55
N LEU A 72 3.43 0.89 0.35
CA LEU A 72 2.99 0.90 1.76
C LEU A 72 3.37 2.21 2.47
N ALA A 73 4.61 2.67 2.29
CA ALA A 73 5.10 3.89 2.92
C ALA A 73 4.43 5.15 2.38
N PHE A 74 4.32 5.28 1.06
CA PHE A 74 3.86 6.51 0.41
C PHE A 74 2.36 6.53 0.11
N GLY A 75 1.69 5.38 0.01
CA GLY A 75 0.25 5.33 -0.29
C GLY A 75 -0.61 5.95 0.81
N THR A 76 -0.24 5.72 2.08
CA THR A 76 -0.92 6.32 3.23
C THR A 76 -0.72 7.84 3.27
N LEU A 77 0.52 8.31 3.05
CA LEU A 77 0.84 9.74 2.92
C LEU A 77 0.07 10.41 1.78
N ALA A 78 0.03 9.78 0.61
CA ALA A 78 -0.71 10.28 -0.54
C ALA A 78 -2.21 10.41 -0.23
N SER A 79 -2.79 9.45 0.50
CA SER A 79 -4.20 9.49 0.91
C SER A 79 -4.48 10.66 1.86
N ILE A 80 -3.60 10.90 2.83
CA ILE A 80 -3.70 12.03 3.76
C ILE A 80 -3.63 13.35 2.99
N ILE A 81 -2.60 13.52 2.16
CA ILE A 81 -2.37 14.75 1.38
C ILE A 81 -3.59 15.02 0.48
N LYS A 82 -4.08 14.00 -0.23
CA LYS A 82 -5.20 14.16 -1.15
C LYS A 82 -6.46 14.62 -0.43
N VAL A 83 -6.82 13.97 0.68
CA VAL A 83 -8.02 14.33 1.44
C VAL A 83 -7.88 15.71 2.09
N ALA A 84 -6.70 16.06 2.61
CA ALA A 84 -6.44 17.36 3.21
C ALA A 84 -6.52 18.49 2.18
N VAL A 85 -5.89 18.31 1.01
CA VAL A 85 -5.90 19.30 -0.08
C VAL A 85 -7.31 19.51 -0.64
N ASP A 86 -8.07 18.44 -0.85
CA ASP A 86 -9.44 18.54 -1.36
C ASP A 86 -10.37 19.29 -0.39
N GLU A 87 -10.21 19.08 0.93
CA GLU A 87 -10.99 19.81 1.92
C GLU A 87 -10.52 21.27 2.05
N ALA A 88 -9.21 21.54 1.99
CA ALA A 88 -8.68 22.90 2.00
C ALA A 88 -9.18 23.71 0.79
N ALA A 89 -9.13 23.14 -0.41
CA ALA A 89 -9.66 23.74 -1.63
C ALA A 89 -11.17 24.01 -1.51
N ARG A 90 -11.93 23.06 -0.96
CA ARG A 90 -13.37 23.25 -0.73
C ARG A 90 -13.66 24.44 0.18
N ILE A 91 -12.89 24.63 1.24
CA ILE A 91 -13.10 25.76 2.17
C ILE A 91 -12.77 27.09 1.47
N MET A 92 -11.67 27.15 0.72
CA MET A 92 -11.25 28.37 0.03
C MET A 92 -12.19 28.79 -1.10
N TYR A 93 -12.71 27.83 -1.86
CA TYR A 93 -13.56 28.10 -3.03
C TYR A 93 -15.06 28.00 -2.75
N ARG A 94 -15.49 27.90 -1.48
CA ARG A 94 -16.92 27.84 -1.15
C ARG A 94 -17.55 29.21 -1.44
N PRO A 95 -18.45 29.32 -2.44
CA PRO A 95 -19.11 30.58 -2.72
C PRO A 95 -19.93 30.98 -1.49
N HIS A 96 -19.66 32.17 -0.96
CA HIS A 96 -20.51 32.79 0.06
C HIS A 96 -21.67 33.46 -0.67
N TYR A 97 -22.74 32.71 -0.92
CA TYR A 97 -24.05 33.24 -1.28
C TYR A 97 -25.03 32.93 -0.16
#